data_AF-X0M131-F1
#
_entry.id   AF-X0M131-F1
#
_cell.length_a   1.000
_cell.length_b   1.000
_cell.length_c   1.000
_cell.angle_alpha   90.00
_cell.angle_beta   90.00
_cell.angle_gamma   90.00
#
_symmetry.space_group_name_H-M   'P 1'
#
loop_
_entity.id
_entity.type
_entity.pdbx_description
1 polymer ?
#
loop_
_entity_poly.entity_id
_entity_poly.type
_entity_poly.pdbx_seq_one_letter_code
_entity_poly.pdbx_strand_id
1 'polypeptide(L)'
;MNEQSQSIFFHRNAPEYADVIYNCITKEARKIMDKGNFSVEQLKTLSPVSSSCPKQAGIYIIIYEDFGGRQSGNMTYQTAIYIGQTVQFQKRKDAHTRDAGTKNSTHYNLARKAKKMVMIPLLLQTATLVPPSFLDIAEFSMVCLFRSWYAALFQPHDPQLLGSYSIDHEGCLVFSRLMRQVSTETGWNIARTYGLNWNTPILKHPKFDQPWIAWHEPELDLYKYRTRRTLWKNAGEVNVRWYAGEHIQIPLEVASDAGFVTGGQSVHLEVEVRKKGDEYLTHPFRFVRFPPQIGRNPELEKLRSLAVKIQWLPEGKTKWREYYVERSRLWQAVSKTNDVLRIYRLGLMMLCDVEKISYTGAPAWIHTLSPTEIQFLRYDHLGQKRVVESVQHKVLPWPEDNTMTRNTERLTSLFPRQSFPDTVIGAKPPPGFFTNNRKSCDMCLSQRTTTACKYDPTDNSCQCCRPLNRPCTWSRAGQDVMDLFVHGESLEELGIAVNLSRDVGSMIGPMEEPPFDPEIEGMDHGEQQG
;
A
#
# COMPACT_ATOMS: atom_id res chain seq x y z
N MET A 1 -4.81 1.19 -16.55
CA MET A 1 -3.34 1.38 -16.66
C MET A 1 -2.89 2.39 -15.60
N ASN A 2 -1.92 2.07 -14.74
CA ASN A 2 -1.55 2.90 -13.57
C ASN A 2 -0.74 4.17 -13.97
N GLU A 3 -0.58 5.12 -13.04
CA GLU A 3 0.10 6.41 -13.26
C GLU A 3 1.58 6.25 -13.67
N GLN A 4 2.29 5.25 -13.14
CA GLN A 4 3.65 4.93 -13.56
C GLN A 4 3.69 4.47 -15.02
N SER A 5 2.80 3.57 -15.43
CA SER A 5 2.71 3.14 -16.83
C SER A 5 2.31 4.30 -17.73
N GLN A 6 1.35 5.14 -17.33
CA GLN A 6 0.91 6.30 -18.12
C GLN A 6 2.01 7.34 -18.27
N SER A 7 2.71 7.69 -17.18
CA SER A 7 3.83 8.62 -17.20
C SER A 7 5.02 8.12 -18.01
N ILE A 8 5.14 6.80 -18.22
CA ILE A 8 6.14 6.19 -19.09
C ILE A 8 5.68 6.19 -20.57
N PHE A 9 4.48 5.70 -20.86
CA PHE A 9 3.99 5.54 -22.24
C PHE A 9 3.59 6.84 -22.91
N PHE A 10 3.05 7.80 -22.15
CA PHE A 10 2.59 9.09 -22.64
C PHE A 10 3.56 10.22 -22.26
N HIS A 11 4.80 9.89 -21.88
CA HIS A 11 5.82 10.88 -21.65
C HIS A 11 6.11 11.65 -22.94
N ARG A 12 6.30 12.97 -22.85
CA ARG A 12 6.68 13.82 -23.99
C ARG A 12 7.96 13.36 -24.72
N ASN A 13 8.85 12.67 -24.01
CA ASN A 13 10.08 12.08 -24.57
C ASN A 13 9.96 10.58 -24.88
N ALA A 14 8.77 9.99 -24.88
CA ALA A 14 8.58 8.59 -25.24
C ALA A 14 9.19 8.21 -26.61
N PRO A 15 9.16 9.07 -27.65
CA PRO A 15 9.87 8.80 -28.91
C PRO A 15 11.39 8.64 -28.74
N GLU A 16 12.01 9.44 -27.86
CA GLU A 16 13.46 9.33 -27.58
C GLU A 16 13.79 7.97 -26.95
N TYR A 17 12.87 7.36 -26.20
CA TYR A 17 13.07 6.04 -25.61
C TYR A 17 13.13 4.95 -26.69
N ALA A 18 12.31 5.06 -27.73
CA ALA A 18 12.29 4.09 -28.83
C ALA A 18 13.63 4.08 -29.58
N ASP A 19 14.18 5.24 -29.89
CA ASP A 19 15.48 5.36 -30.58
C ASP A 19 16.63 4.81 -29.73
N VAL A 20 16.63 5.10 -28.42
CA VAL A 20 17.66 4.60 -27.50
C VAL A 20 17.55 3.08 -27.37
N ILE A 21 16.36 2.51 -27.22
CA ILE A 21 16.13 1.07 -27.17
C ILE A 21 16.61 0.41 -28.46
N TYR A 22 16.16 0.92 -29.61
CA TYR A 22 16.56 0.42 -30.92
C TYR A 22 18.09 0.39 -31.05
N ASN A 23 18.76 1.48 -30.65
CA ASN A 23 20.21 1.60 -30.71
C ASN A 23 20.96 0.67 -29.74
N CYS A 24 20.31 0.23 -28.66
CA CYS A 24 20.88 -0.70 -27.69
C CYS A 24 20.67 -2.18 -28.06
N ILE A 25 19.79 -2.50 -29.03
CA ILE A 25 19.67 -3.86 -29.58
C ILE A 25 21.03 -4.27 -30.15
N THR A 26 21.50 -5.48 -29.80
CA THR A 26 22.79 -5.99 -30.30
C THR A 26 22.81 -6.00 -31.82
N LYS A 27 23.96 -5.74 -32.44
CA LYS A 27 24.06 -5.59 -33.90
C LYS A 27 23.57 -6.85 -34.62
N GLU A 28 23.87 -8.01 -34.06
CA GLU A 28 23.53 -9.32 -34.60
C GLU A 28 22.03 -9.60 -34.45
N ALA A 29 21.43 -9.29 -33.28
CA ALA A 29 19.98 -9.43 -33.11
C ALA A 29 19.23 -8.45 -34.01
N ARG A 30 19.71 -7.21 -34.13
CA ARG A 30 19.11 -6.19 -35.01
C ARG A 30 19.09 -6.65 -36.47
N LYS A 31 20.20 -7.17 -37.00
CA LYS A 31 20.26 -7.73 -38.36
C LYS A 31 19.22 -8.83 -38.63
N ILE A 32 18.89 -9.63 -37.63
CA ILE A 32 17.85 -10.66 -37.74
C ILE A 32 16.47 -10.01 -37.71
N MET A 33 16.24 -9.08 -36.77
CA MET A 33 14.92 -8.50 -36.51
C MET A 33 14.49 -7.43 -37.51
N ASP A 34 15.43 -6.68 -38.11
CA ASP A 34 15.19 -5.59 -39.07
C ASP A 34 14.40 -6.03 -40.30
N LYS A 35 14.43 -7.33 -40.62
CA LYS A 35 13.75 -7.89 -41.79
C LYS A 35 12.24 -7.94 -41.67
N GLY A 36 11.66 -7.67 -40.50
CA GLY A 36 10.21 -7.76 -40.34
C GLY A 36 9.67 -9.20 -40.29
N ASN A 37 10.46 -10.21 -40.63
CA ASN A 37 9.97 -11.59 -40.72
C ASN A 37 11.09 -12.56 -40.33
N PHE A 38 11.11 -12.93 -39.05
CA PHE A 38 12.14 -13.78 -38.49
C PHE A 38 11.56 -14.83 -37.54
N SER A 39 12.30 -15.93 -37.38
CA SER A 39 11.95 -17.04 -36.51
C SER A 39 12.85 -17.09 -35.28
N VAL A 40 12.37 -17.75 -34.23
CA VAL A 40 13.19 -18.02 -33.04
C VAL A 40 14.41 -18.88 -33.37
N GLU A 41 14.34 -19.74 -34.39
CA GLU A 41 15.50 -20.51 -34.87
C GLU A 41 16.62 -19.62 -35.38
N GLN A 42 16.30 -18.52 -36.07
CA GLN A 42 17.31 -17.55 -36.48
C GLN A 42 17.94 -16.86 -35.27
N LEU A 43 17.16 -16.55 -34.22
CA LEU A 43 17.73 -15.98 -33.00
C LEU A 43 18.68 -16.96 -32.30
N LYS A 44 18.44 -18.27 -32.35
CA LYS A 44 19.32 -19.28 -31.74
C LYS A 44 20.71 -19.34 -32.38
N THR A 45 20.92 -18.73 -33.56
CA THR A 45 22.26 -18.60 -34.15
C THR A 45 23.11 -17.52 -33.47
N LEU A 46 22.51 -16.67 -32.63
CA LEU A 46 23.22 -15.68 -31.81
C LEU A 46 24.00 -16.36 -30.69
N SER A 47 25.08 -15.72 -30.25
CA SER A 47 25.88 -16.21 -29.12
C SER A 47 25.03 -16.30 -27.85
N PRO A 48 24.88 -17.50 -27.25
CA PRO A 48 24.19 -17.65 -25.98
C PRO A 48 24.93 -16.93 -24.85
N VAL A 49 24.22 -16.63 -23.77
CA VAL A 49 24.81 -16.10 -22.54
C VAL A 49 25.90 -17.04 -22.03
N SER A 50 27.08 -16.48 -21.82
CA SER A 50 28.28 -17.12 -21.30
C SER A 50 28.97 -16.21 -20.27
N SER A 51 30.03 -16.71 -19.63
CA SER A 51 30.87 -15.94 -18.72
C SER A 51 31.57 -14.74 -19.38
N SER A 52 31.69 -14.73 -20.71
CA SER A 52 32.26 -13.62 -21.48
C SER A 52 31.24 -12.57 -21.92
N CYS A 53 29.96 -12.71 -21.54
CA CYS A 53 28.96 -11.69 -21.85
C CYS A 53 29.31 -10.34 -21.23
N PRO A 54 29.03 -9.23 -21.95
CA PRO A 54 29.27 -7.88 -21.43
C PRO A 54 28.53 -7.64 -20.09
N LYS A 55 29.16 -6.84 -19.20
CA LYS A 55 28.66 -6.55 -17.84
C LYS A 55 27.58 -5.45 -17.78
N GLN A 56 27.20 -4.90 -18.92
CA GLN A 56 26.14 -3.91 -19.05
C GLN A 56 24.79 -4.52 -18.69
N ALA A 57 23.88 -3.68 -18.21
CA ALA A 57 22.49 -4.07 -18.07
C ALA A 57 21.84 -4.29 -19.43
N GLY A 58 20.80 -5.10 -19.49
CA GLY A 58 20.13 -5.40 -20.75
C GLY A 58 18.99 -6.37 -20.65
N ILE A 59 18.46 -6.72 -21.82
CA ILE A 59 17.31 -7.62 -21.99
C ILE A 59 17.78 -8.93 -22.60
N TYR A 60 17.28 -10.04 -22.07
CA TYR A 60 17.50 -11.37 -22.62
C TYR A 60 16.18 -12.03 -23.03
N ILE A 61 16.30 -12.99 -23.95
CA ILE A 61 15.29 -14.01 -24.22
C ILE A 61 15.80 -15.36 -23.73
N ILE A 62 14.93 -16.14 -23.11
CA ILE A 62 15.14 -17.57 -22.87
C ILE A 62 14.21 -18.33 -23.79
N ILE A 63 14.76 -19.31 -24.48
CA ILE A 63 14.07 -20.21 -25.39
C ILE A 63 14.12 -21.60 -24.78
N TYR A 64 12.95 -22.19 -24.54
CA TYR A 64 12.77 -23.54 -24.04
C TYR A 64 12.25 -24.44 -25.15
N GLU A 65 12.79 -25.65 -25.24
CA GLU A 65 12.40 -26.67 -26.22
C GLU A 65 12.38 -28.07 -25.57
N ASP A 66 11.87 -29.04 -26.33
CA ASP A 66 11.84 -30.46 -25.94
C ASP A 66 11.08 -30.72 -24.62
N PHE A 67 10.08 -29.89 -24.31
CA PHE A 67 9.23 -30.00 -23.11
C PHE A 67 7.94 -30.83 -23.32
N GLY A 68 7.86 -31.59 -24.44
CA GLY A 68 6.70 -32.41 -24.79
C GLY A 68 5.56 -31.66 -25.48
N GLY A 69 5.77 -30.38 -25.82
CA GLY A 69 4.77 -29.51 -26.42
C GLY A 69 3.77 -28.95 -25.39
N ARG A 70 3.16 -27.82 -25.72
CA ARG A 70 2.12 -27.18 -24.90
C ARG A 70 0.94 -26.81 -25.77
N GLN A 71 -0.23 -27.36 -25.44
CA GLN A 71 -1.46 -27.03 -26.14
C GLN A 71 -2.03 -25.72 -25.61
N SER A 72 -2.48 -24.85 -26.53
CA SER A 72 -3.33 -23.70 -26.22
C SER A 72 -4.30 -23.51 -27.38
N GLY A 73 -5.60 -23.65 -27.08
CA GLY A 73 -6.63 -23.81 -28.10
C GLY A 73 -6.34 -25.02 -29.00
N ASN A 74 -6.41 -24.79 -30.32
CA ASN A 74 -6.21 -25.82 -31.35
C ASN A 74 -4.75 -25.97 -31.80
N MET A 75 -3.79 -25.39 -31.08
CA MET A 75 -2.39 -25.36 -31.49
C MET A 75 -1.47 -25.91 -30.41
N THR A 76 -0.52 -26.75 -30.83
CA THR A 76 0.54 -27.28 -29.97
C THR A 76 1.85 -26.56 -30.26
N TYR A 77 2.36 -25.87 -29.25
CA TYR A 77 3.60 -25.13 -29.34
C TYR A 77 4.77 -26.00 -28.91
N GLN A 78 5.80 -26.09 -29.75
CA GLN A 78 7.04 -26.84 -29.47
C GLN A 78 8.16 -25.97 -28.87
N THR A 79 8.00 -24.65 -28.95
CA THR A 79 8.95 -23.65 -28.47
C THR A 79 8.23 -22.70 -27.52
N ALA A 80 8.82 -22.48 -26.35
CA ALA A 80 8.32 -21.51 -25.37
C ALA A 80 9.39 -20.45 -25.09
N ILE A 81 8.96 -19.22 -24.82
CA ILE A 81 9.87 -18.10 -24.63
C ILE A 81 9.55 -17.28 -23.39
N TYR A 82 10.59 -16.76 -22.76
CA TYR A 82 10.52 -15.82 -21.64
C TYR A 82 11.48 -14.66 -21.89
N ILE A 83 11.01 -13.43 -21.71
CA ILE A 83 11.82 -12.22 -21.80
C ILE A 83 12.07 -11.67 -20.39
N GLY A 84 13.25 -11.12 -20.13
CA GLY A 84 13.47 -10.40 -18.88
C GLY A 84 14.69 -9.48 -18.91
N GLN A 85 14.80 -8.62 -17.92
CA GLN A 85 15.95 -7.74 -17.73
C GLN A 85 16.97 -8.25 -16.69
N THR A 86 18.22 -7.83 -16.84
CA THR A 86 19.28 -8.12 -15.87
C THR A 86 20.43 -7.12 -15.97
N VAL A 87 21.17 -6.96 -14.85
CA VAL A 87 22.47 -6.29 -14.81
C VAL A 87 23.64 -7.28 -14.88
N GLN A 88 23.37 -8.59 -14.79
CA GLN A 88 24.38 -9.66 -14.78
C GLN A 88 23.83 -10.92 -15.46
N PHE A 89 24.04 -11.04 -16.77
CA PHE A 89 23.47 -12.11 -17.61
C PHE A 89 23.82 -13.51 -17.10
N GLN A 90 25.09 -13.81 -16.85
CA GLN A 90 25.50 -15.15 -16.40
C GLN A 90 24.86 -15.53 -15.06
N LYS A 91 24.92 -14.63 -14.06
CA LYS A 91 24.27 -14.86 -12.76
C LYS A 91 22.76 -15.09 -12.90
N ARG A 92 22.12 -14.39 -13.83
CA ARG A 92 20.68 -14.56 -14.11
C ARG A 92 20.37 -15.88 -14.80
N LYS A 93 21.22 -16.32 -15.72
CA LYS A 93 21.15 -17.66 -16.34
C LYS A 93 21.22 -18.74 -15.27
N ASP A 94 22.23 -18.66 -14.39
CA ASP A 94 22.44 -19.62 -13.31
C ASP A 94 21.24 -19.64 -12.34
N ALA A 95 20.67 -18.47 -12.05
CA ALA A 95 19.47 -18.37 -11.24
C ALA A 95 18.27 -19.07 -11.89
N HIS A 96 18.03 -18.89 -13.19
CA HIS A 96 16.93 -19.58 -13.89
C HIS A 96 17.12 -21.10 -13.92
N THR A 97 18.35 -21.57 -14.12
CA THR A 97 18.67 -23.00 -14.07
C THR A 97 18.38 -23.59 -12.68
N ARG A 98 18.82 -22.92 -11.62
CA ARG A 98 18.56 -23.35 -10.24
C ARG A 98 17.08 -23.29 -9.90
N ASP A 99 16.41 -22.20 -10.25
CA ASP A 99 15.03 -21.92 -9.87
C ASP A 99 14.03 -22.85 -10.58
N ALA A 100 14.37 -23.41 -11.75
CA ALA A 100 13.58 -24.47 -12.39
C ALA A 100 13.40 -25.70 -11.49
N GLY A 101 14.37 -26.00 -10.63
CA GLY A 101 14.30 -27.10 -9.66
C GLY A 101 13.56 -26.77 -8.35
N THR A 102 13.38 -25.48 -8.02
CA THR A 102 12.94 -25.08 -6.66
C THR A 102 11.67 -24.25 -6.62
N LYS A 103 11.29 -23.57 -7.70
CA LYS A 103 10.13 -22.68 -7.74
C LYS A 103 8.93 -23.30 -8.44
N ASN A 104 7.75 -23.10 -7.84
CA ASN A 104 6.47 -23.53 -8.40
C ASN A 104 5.75 -22.35 -9.05
N SER A 105 6.21 -21.95 -10.23
CA SER A 105 5.50 -20.98 -11.09
C SER A 105 5.31 -21.60 -12.47
N THR A 106 4.40 -21.07 -13.29
CA THR A 106 4.18 -21.60 -14.64
C THR A 106 5.45 -21.61 -15.49
N HIS A 107 6.21 -20.52 -15.45
CA HIS A 107 7.51 -20.43 -16.14
C HIS A 107 8.45 -21.53 -15.66
N TYR A 108 8.69 -21.65 -14.35
CA TYR A 108 9.63 -22.64 -13.81
C TYR A 108 9.14 -24.09 -13.95
N ASN A 109 7.83 -24.33 -13.93
CA ASN A 109 7.23 -25.64 -14.19
C ASN A 109 7.46 -26.09 -15.64
N LEU A 110 7.39 -25.17 -16.62
CA LEU A 110 7.76 -25.48 -18.00
C LEU A 110 9.28 -25.62 -18.15
N ALA A 111 10.05 -24.73 -17.54
CA ALA A 111 11.52 -24.79 -17.57
C ALA A 111 12.05 -26.13 -17.04
N ARG A 112 11.42 -26.69 -16.01
CA ARG A 112 11.74 -28.02 -15.45
C ARG A 112 11.52 -29.17 -16.44
N LYS A 113 10.55 -29.04 -17.35
CA LYS A 113 10.21 -30.05 -18.36
C LYS A 113 11.08 -29.94 -19.61
N ALA A 114 11.61 -28.76 -19.90
CA ALA A 114 12.41 -28.51 -21.09
C ALA A 114 13.76 -29.22 -21.02
N LYS A 115 14.13 -29.97 -22.07
CA LYS A 115 15.47 -30.58 -22.17
C LYS A 115 16.51 -29.63 -22.74
N LYS A 116 16.06 -28.56 -23.41
CA LYS A 116 16.93 -27.52 -23.96
C LYS A 116 16.48 -26.14 -23.45
N MET A 117 17.45 -25.36 -22.99
CA MET A 117 17.28 -23.97 -22.58
C MET A 117 18.42 -23.14 -23.14
N VAL A 118 18.09 -22.14 -23.96
CA VAL A 118 19.06 -21.18 -24.52
C VAL A 118 18.68 -19.79 -24.05
N MET A 119 19.58 -19.11 -23.37
CA MET A 119 19.43 -17.70 -22.98
C MET A 119 20.30 -16.84 -23.88
N ILE A 120 19.73 -15.81 -24.50
CA ILE A 120 20.38 -14.96 -25.51
C ILE A 120 20.23 -13.49 -25.11
N PRO A 121 21.31 -12.70 -25.09
CA PRO A 121 21.21 -11.25 -24.91
C PRO A 121 20.67 -10.59 -26.19
N LEU A 122 19.54 -9.91 -26.09
CA LEU A 122 18.93 -9.18 -27.22
C LEU A 122 19.34 -7.72 -27.24
N LEU A 123 19.47 -7.12 -26.05
CA LEU A 123 19.74 -5.70 -25.88
C LEU A 123 20.79 -5.52 -24.79
N LEU A 124 21.75 -4.63 -25.03
CA LEU A 124 22.76 -4.20 -24.06
C LEU A 124 22.67 -2.68 -23.92
N GLN A 125 22.63 -2.17 -22.70
CA GLN A 125 22.63 -0.74 -22.41
C GLN A 125 24.01 -0.15 -22.73
N THR A 126 24.23 0.17 -24.00
CA THR A 126 25.46 0.79 -24.50
C THR A 126 25.42 2.31 -24.45
N ALA A 127 24.22 2.89 -24.35
CA ALA A 127 24.04 4.33 -24.18
C ALA A 127 24.38 4.75 -22.74
N THR A 128 25.11 5.85 -22.61
CA THR A 128 25.55 6.43 -21.33
C THR A 128 24.47 7.26 -20.64
N LEU A 129 23.57 7.86 -21.43
CA LEU A 129 22.43 8.64 -20.96
C LEU A 129 21.16 7.87 -21.32
N VAL A 130 20.64 7.10 -20.36
CA VAL A 130 19.35 6.44 -20.50
C VAL A 130 18.41 6.87 -19.37
N PRO A 131 17.09 6.94 -19.63
CA PRO A 131 16.10 7.27 -18.60
C PRO A 131 16.07 6.24 -17.46
N PRO A 132 15.60 6.62 -16.26
CA PRO A 132 15.49 5.71 -15.12
C PRO A 132 14.70 4.42 -15.41
N SER A 133 13.65 4.50 -16.23
CA SER A 133 12.79 3.37 -16.61
C SER A 133 13.20 2.67 -17.91
N PHE A 134 14.41 2.93 -18.41
CA PHE A 134 14.88 2.39 -19.70
C PHE A 134 14.75 0.87 -19.82
N LEU A 135 15.24 0.12 -18.83
CA LEU A 135 15.19 -1.34 -18.86
C LEU A 135 13.76 -1.85 -18.81
N ASP A 136 12.89 -1.21 -18.04
CA ASP A 136 11.48 -1.59 -17.91
C ASP A 136 10.75 -1.42 -19.26
N ILE A 137 11.02 -0.33 -19.98
CA ILE A 137 10.49 -0.06 -21.33
C ILE A 137 11.08 -1.04 -22.34
N ALA A 138 12.38 -1.31 -22.25
CA ALA A 138 13.04 -2.26 -23.13
C ALA A 138 12.49 -3.68 -22.95
N GLU A 139 12.31 -4.15 -21.71
CA GLU A 139 11.71 -5.45 -21.40
C GLU A 139 10.28 -5.51 -21.94
N PHE A 140 9.48 -4.50 -21.64
CA PHE A 140 8.10 -4.43 -22.09
C PHE A 140 7.97 -4.42 -23.62
N SER A 141 8.81 -3.65 -24.30
CA SER A 141 8.84 -3.59 -25.77
C SER A 141 9.16 -4.95 -26.38
N MET A 142 10.13 -5.66 -25.80
CA MET A 142 10.49 -7.01 -26.24
C MET A 142 9.39 -8.02 -25.94
N VAL A 143 8.73 -7.96 -24.78
CA VAL A 143 7.57 -8.81 -24.47
C VAL A 143 6.44 -8.60 -25.48
N CYS A 144 6.16 -7.35 -25.86
CA CYS A 144 5.16 -7.02 -26.87
C CYS A 144 5.56 -7.52 -28.26
N LEU A 145 6.80 -7.25 -28.69
CA LEU A 145 7.34 -7.70 -29.97
C LEU A 145 7.25 -9.22 -30.10
N PHE A 146 7.79 -9.94 -29.13
CA PHE A 146 7.84 -11.40 -29.13
C PHE A 146 6.52 -12.07 -28.74
N ARG A 147 5.49 -11.29 -28.35
CA ARG A 147 4.21 -11.79 -27.84
C ARG A 147 4.40 -12.84 -26.74
N SER A 148 5.36 -12.62 -25.85
CA SER A 148 5.78 -13.60 -24.85
C SER A 148 4.88 -13.66 -23.62
N TRP A 149 3.70 -13.05 -23.67
CA TRP A 149 2.68 -13.10 -22.63
C TRP A 149 2.16 -14.52 -22.39
N TYR A 150 1.90 -14.86 -21.12
CA TYR A 150 1.35 -16.15 -20.75
C TYR A 150 -0.09 -16.31 -21.25
N ALA A 151 -0.40 -17.47 -21.82
CA ALA A 151 -1.68 -17.74 -22.51
C ALA A 151 -2.93 -17.50 -21.62
N ALA A 152 -2.85 -17.79 -20.32
CA ALA A 152 -4.00 -17.60 -19.42
C ALA A 152 -4.41 -16.12 -19.25
N LEU A 153 -3.54 -15.17 -19.60
CA LEU A 153 -3.89 -13.75 -19.59
C LEU A 153 -4.82 -13.37 -20.74
N PHE A 154 -4.92 -14.18 -21.80
CA PHE A 154 -5.84 -13.91 -22.92
C PHE A 154 -7.23 -14.51 -22.71
N GLN A 155 -7.26 -15.66 -22.05
CA GLN A 155 -8.46 -16.42 -21.76
C GLN A 155 -8.38 -16.83 -20.29
N PRO A 156 -8.86 -15.97 -19.37
CA PRO A 156 -8.93 -16.33 -17.97
C PRO A 156 -9.77 -17.59 -17.85
N HIS A 157 -9.17 -18.63 -17.27
CA HIS A 157 -9.82 -19.94 -17.16
C HIS A 157 -11.02 -19.90 -16.22
N ASP A 158 -11.03 -18.90 -15.34
CA ASP A 158 -12.09 -18.58 -14.41
C ASP A 158 -12.25 -17.03 -14.38
N PRO A 159 -13.37 -16.49 -14.90
CA PRO A 159 -13.67 -15.05 -14.95
C PRO A 159 -13.65 -14.39 -13.57
N GLN A 160 -13.82 -15.17 -12.51
CA GLN A 160 -13.86 -14.71 -11.13
C GLN A 160 -12.48 -14.25 -10.62
N LEU A 161 -11.44 -14.96 -11.06
CA LEU A 161 -10.05 -14.68 -10.67
C LEU A 161 -9.50 -13.42 -11.33
N LEU A 162 -10.19 -12.91 -12.35
CA LEU A 162 -9.76 -11.75 -13.12
C LEU A 162 -9.49 -10.55 -12.23
N GLY A 163 -10.23 -10.39 -11.13
CA GLY A 163 -10.00 -9.31 -10.16
C GLY A 163 -8.58 -9.30 -9.57
N SER A 164 -7.96 -10.47 -9.41
CA SER A 164 -6.62 -10.61 -8.81
C SER A 164 -5.46 -10.26 -9.76
N TYR A 165 -5.71 -10.21 -11.07
CA TYR A 165 -4.71 -9.90 -12.12
C TYR A 165 -5.29 -9.06 -13.27
N SER A 166 -6.34 -8.26 -13.01
CA SER A 166 -7.10 -7.55 -14.04
C SER A 166 -6.24 -6.62 -14.89
N ILE A 167 -5.25 -5.97 -14.28
CA ILE A 167 -4.32 -5.08 -14.96
C ILE A 167 -3.32 -5.85 -15.84
N ASP A 168 -2.84 -7.02 -15.40
CA ASP A 168 -2.00 -7.89 -16.23
C ASP A 168 -2.81 -8.40 -17.44
N HIS A 169 -4.09 -8.76 -17.22
CA HIS A 169 -5.03 -9.17 -18.26
C HIS A 169 -5.32 -8.03 -19.27
N GLU A 170 -5.74 -6.86 -18.79
CA GLU A 170 -6.03 -5.70 -19.63
C GLU A 170 -4.80 -5.23 -20.41
N GLY A 171 -3.64 -5.14 -19.75
CA GLY A 171 -2.39 -4.78 -20.39
C GLY A 171 -2.04 -5.78 -21.49
N CYS A 172 -2.10 -7.08 -21.20
CA CYS A 172 -1.90 -8.13 -22.19
C CYS A 172 -2.84 -7.97 -23.40
N LEU A 173 -4.14 -7.76 -23.18
CA LEU A 173 -5.12 -7.60 -24.26
C LEU A 173 -4.89 -6.34 -25.11
N VAL A 174 -4.71 -5.18 -24.47
CA VAL A 174 -4.54 -3.89 -25.16
C VAL A 174 -3.27 -3.93 -26.01
N PHE A 175 -2.14 -4.31 -25.42
CA PHE A 175 -0.87 -4.28 -26.14
C PHE A 175 -0.73 -5.41 -27.16
N SER A 176 -1.37 -6.56 -26.94
CA SER A 176 -1.43 -7.59 -27.98
C SER A 176 -2.29 -7.18 -29.16
N ARG A 177 -3.37 -6.41 -28.94
CA ARG A 177 -4.18 -5.81 -30.03
C ARG A 177 -3.38 -4.75 -30.78
N LEU A 178 -2.70 -3.85 -30.07
CA LEU A 178 -1.83 -2.84 -30.67
C LEU A 178 -0.73 -3.49 -31.52
N MET A 179 -0.05 -4.51 -30.98
CA MET A 179 0.98 -5.23 -31.71
C MET A 179 0.44 -6.04 -32.90
N ARG A 180 -0.84 -6.44 -32.88
CA ARG A 180 -1.48 -7.03 -34.05
C ARG A 180 -1.65 -5.98 -35.16
N GLN A 181 -2.08 -4.78 -34.80
CA GLN A 181 -2.21 -3.66 -35.74
C GLN A 181 -0.83 -3.28 -36.33
N VAL A 182 0.17 -3.08 -35.48
CA VAL A 182 1.55 -2.78 -35.92
C VAL A 182 2.08 -3.89 -36.84
N SER A 183 1.85 -5.15 -36.50
CA SER A 183 2.24 -6.31 -37.32
C SER A 183 1.57 -6.31 -38.69
N THR A 184 0.28 -5.96 -38.77
CA THR A 184 -0.46 -5.84 -40.04
C THR A 184 0.05 -4.67 -40.88
N GLU A 185 0.33 -3.52 -40.27
CA GLU A 185 0.77 -2.31 -40.98
C GLU A 185 2.22 -2.39 -41.46
N THR A 186 3.11 -2.97 -40.66
CA THR A 186 4.56 -3.03 -40.95
C THR A 186 4.98 -4.32 -41.64
N GLY A 187 4.12 -5.34 -41.65
CA GLY A 187 4.48 -6.71 -42.04
C GLY A 187 5.35 -7.43 -41.00
N TRP A 188 5.59 -6.83 -39.82
CA TRP A 188 6.43 -7.43 -38.79
C TRP A 188 5.74 -8.65 -38.18
N ASN A 189 6.17 -9.87 -38.52
CA ASN A 189 5.55 -11.10 -38.07
C ASN A 189 6.58 -12.06 -37.48
N ILE A 190 6.33 -12.50 -36.26
CA ILE A 190 7.20 -13.43 -35.53
C ILE A 190 6.50 -14.78 -35.45
N ALA A 191 7.28 -15.85 -35.67
CA ALA A 191 6.80 -17.22 -35.57
C ALA A 191 6.07 -17.48 -34.23
N ARG A 192 5.01 -18.28 -34.27
CA ARG A 192 4.17 -18.54 -33.10
C ARG A 192 4.93 -19.34 -32.04
N THR A 193 5.17 -18.72 -30.89
CA THR A 193 5.80 -19.32 -29.70
C THR A 193 4.84 -19.30 -28.52
N TYR A 194 5.11 -20.12 -27.51
CA TYR A 194 4.37 -20.09 -26.25
C TYR A 194 4.99 -19.10 -25.27
N GLY A 195 4.28 -18.03 -24.93
CA GLY A 195 4.78 -17.02 -23.99
C GLY A 195 4.73 -17.46 -22.53
N LEU A 196 5.69 -16.98 -21.72
CA LEU A 196 5.84 -17.29 -20.30
C LEU A 196 5.91 -16.06 -19.39
N ASN A 197 5.84 -14.85 -19.94
CA ASN A 197 5.76 -13.62 -19.16
C ASN A 197 4.35 -13.44 -18.58
N TRP A 198 4.24 -13.43 -17.26
CA TRP A 198 2.99 -13.06 -16.59
C TRP A 198 2.81 -11.55 -16.52
N ASN A 199 3.89 -10.82 -16.21
CA ASN A 199 3.92 -9.37 -16.16
C ASN A 199 5.27 -8.84 -16.64
N THR A 200 5.33 -7.53 -16.85
CA THR A 200 6.54 -6.75 -17.16
C THR A 200 6.70 -5.69 -16.08
N PRO A 201 7.92 -5.19 -15.78
CA PRO A 201 8.12 -4.14 -14.79
C PRO A 201 7.22 -2.89 -14.97
N ILE A 202 6.87 -2.53 -16.21
CA ILE A 202 5.95 -1.41 -16.49
C ILE A 202 4.51 -1.68 -16.04
N LEU A 203 4.04 -2.92 -16.22
CA LEU A 203 2.69 -3.33 -15.82
C LEU A 203 2.66 -3.97 -14.42
N LYS A 204 3.84 -4.32 -13.92
CA LYS A 204 4.04 -4.88 -12.60
C LYS A 204 3.73 -3.78 -11.60
N HIS A 205 2.63 -4.01 -10.89
CA HIS A 205 2.46 -3.41 -9.59
C HIS A 205 3.76 -3.63 -8.78
N PRO A 206 4.32 -2.63 -8.10
CA PRO A 206 4.85 -2.95 -6.79
C PRO A 206 3.70 -3.72 -6.10
N LYS A 207 3.89 -5.01 -5.78
CA LYS A 207 2.85 -5.94 -5.27
C LYS A 207 2.28 -5.50 -3.90
N PHE A 208 1.95 -4.23 -3.74
CA PHE A 208 1.73 -3.54 -2.49
C PHE A 208 0.52 -2.60 -2.55
N ASP A 209 0.06 -2.19 -3.73
CA ASP A 209 -1.05 -1.25 -3.87
C ASP A 209 -2.24 -1.91 -4.58
N GLN A 210 -2.91 -2.86 -3.91
CA GLN A 210 -4.30 -3.12 -4.28
C GLN A 210 -5.10 -1.83 -4.03
N PRO A 211 -6.05 -1.47 -4.91
CA PRO A 211 -6.89 -0.31 -4.68
C PRO A 211 -7.61 -0.43 -3.33
N TRP A 212 -7.94 0.70 -2.75
CA TRP A 212 -8.86 0.75 -1.62
C TRP A 212 -10.28 0.59 -2.14
N ILE A 213 -11.05 -0.31 -1.55
CA ILE A 213 -12.50 -0.35 -1.72
C ILE A 213 -13.09 0.50 -0.59
N ALA A 214 -13.87 1.51 -0.93
CA ALA A 214 -14.39 2.46 0.04
C ALA A 214 -15.92 2.47 0.05
N TRP A 215 -16.54 2.68 1.21
CA TRP A 215 -17.98 2.91 1.33
C TRP A 215 -18.29 3.79 2.53
N HIS A 216 -19.50 4.33 2.57
CA HIS A 216 -20.00 5.13 3.69
C HIS A 216 -21.10 4.35 4.42
N GLU A 217 -21.01 4.33 5.74
CA GLU A 217 -22.02 3.81 6.67
C GLU A 217 -22.69 5.01 7.37
N PRO A 218 -23.81 5.51 6.85
CA PRO A 218 -24.41 6.75 7.33
C PRO A 218 -24.87 6.70 8.78
N GLU A 219 -25.28 5.53 9.25
CA GLU A 219 -25.76 5.31 10.62
C GLU A 219 -24.66 5.52 11.66
N LEU A 220 -23.39 5.37 11.26
CA LEU A 220 -22.23 5.48 12.13
C LEU A 220 -21.38 6.74 11.84
N ASP A 221 -21.80 7.57 10.86
CA ASP A 221 -20.98 8.66 10.30
C ASP A 221 -19.56 8.17 9.94
N LEU A 222 -19.46 7.01 9.28
CA LEU A 222 -18.20 6.29 9.10
C LEU A 222 -17.90 6.01 7.62
N TYR A 223 -16.74 6.45 7.16
CA TYR A 223 -16.18 6.05 5.88
C TYR A 223 -15.20 4.91 6.12
N LYS A 224 -15.41 3.78 5.45
CA LYS A 224 -14.53 2.62 5.54
C LYS A 224 -13.76 2.47 4.25
N TYR A 225 -12.49 2.12 4.36
CA TYR A 225 -11.58 1.85 3.25
C TYR A 225 -10.90 0.53 3.53
N ARG A 226 -11.06 -0.45 2.64
CA ARG A 226 -10.50 -1.78 2.82
C ARG A 226 -9.61 -2.17 1.67
N THR A 227 -8.54 -2.90 1.98
CA THR A 227 -7.68 -3.51 0.97
C THR A 227 -7.01 -4.77 1.51
N ARG A 228 -6.66 -5.72 0.62
CA ARG A 228 -5.92 -6.93 1.03
C ARG A 228 -4.44 -6.60 1.15
N ARG A 229 -3.82 -7.08 2.22
CA ARG A 229 -2.38 -6.95 2.46
C ARG A 229 -1.79 -8.26 2.98
N THR A 230 -0.47 -8.36 2.92
CA THR A 230 0.28 -9.43 3.56
C THR A 230 0.96 -8.90 4.81
N LEU A 231 0.65 -9.52 5.94
CA LEU A 231 1.33 -9.33 7.21
C LEU A 231 2.59 -10.19 7.24
N TRP A 232 3.72 -9.60 7.60
CA TRP A 232 5.03 -10.25 7.68
C TRP A 232 5.42 -10.44 9.14
N LYS A 233 5.71 -11.68 9.53
CA LYS A 233 6.16 -12.04 10.88
C LYS A 233 7.62 -12.47 10.85
N ASN A 234 8.45 -11.75 11.61
CA ASN A 234 9.84 -12.07 11.91
C ASN A 234 9.98 -12.36 13.43
N ALA A 235 11.16 -12.83 13.87
CA ALA A 235 11.38 -13.31 15.24
C ALA A 235 11.10 -12.29 16.38
N GLY A 236 10.99 -10.99 16.08
CA GLY A 236 10.69 -9.95 17.07
C GLY A 236 9.77 -8.84 16.57
N GLU A 237 9.20 -8.97 15.39
CA GLU A 237 8.33 -7.96 14.80
C GLU A 237 7.28 -8.58 13.90
N VAL A 238 6.10 -7.97 13.90
CA VAL A 238 4.99 -8.35 13.03
C VAL A 238 4.49 -7.08 12.40
N ASN A 239 4.53 -7.01 11.07
CA ASN A 239 4.33 -5.77 10.35
C ASN A 239 3.39 -5.96 9.15
N VAL A 240 2.44 -5.04 8.99
CA VAL A 240 1.72 -4.85 7.73
C VAL A 240 2.42 -3.74 6.95
N ARG A 241 2.86 -4.04 5.74
CA ARG A 241 3.52 -3.04 4.88
C ARG A 241 2.46 -2.12 4.28
N TRP A 242 2.67 -0.80 4.40
CA TRP A 242 1.80 0.21 3.78
C TRP A 242 2.36 0.64 2.42
N TYR A 243 3.64 1.04 2.36
CA TYR A 243 4.35 1.43 1.12
C TYR A 243 5.77 0.88 1.06
N ALA A 244 6.55 1.31 0.06
CA ALA A 244 8.00 1.12 0.04
C ALA A 244 8.68 1.87 1.20
N GLY A 245 8.94 1.15 2.30
CA GLY A 245 9.68 1.64 3.47
C GLY A 245 8.82 1.85 4.71
N GLU A 246 7.52 2.12 4.55
CA GLU A 246 6.60 2.34 5.67
C GLU A 246 5.79 1.08 6.01
N HIS A 247 5.73 0.81 7.32
CA HIS A 247 5.07 -0.36 7.88
C HIS A 247 4.33 -0.03 9.16
N ILE A 248 3.19 -0.68 9.36
CA ILE A 248 2.47 -0.69 10.63
C ILE A 248 2.88 -1.92 11.40
N GLN A 249 3.39 -1.71 12.61
CA GLN A 249 3.68 -2.80 13.53
C GLN A 249 2.43 -3.23 14.29
N ILE A 250 2.20 -4.54 14.32
CA ILE A 250 1.18 -5.21 15.13
C ILE A 250 1.85 -5.70 16.43
N PRO A 251 1.21 -5.57 17.60
CA PRO A 251 1.76 -6.10 18.85
C PRO A 251 2.02 -7.61 18.78
N LEU A 252 3.15 -8.06 19.32
CA LEU A 252 3.55 -9.48 19.29
C LEU A 252 2.55 -10.37 20.04
N GLU A 253 1.97 -9.88 21.13
CA GLU A 253 0.93 -10.57 21.91
C GLU A 253 -0.27 -10.87 21.02
N VAL A 254 -0.77 -9.86 20.31
CA VAL A 254 -1.86 -10.00 19.34
C VAL A 254 -1.50 -10.98 18.23
N ALA A 255 -0.28 -10.88 17.68
CA ALA A 255 0.16 -11.78 16.62
C ALA A 255 0.31 -13.24 17.09
N SER A 256 0.61 -13.45 18.36
CA SER A 256 0.72 -14.77 18.97
C SER A 256 -0.67 -15.36 19.19
N ASP A 257 -1.57 -14.59 19.79
CA ASP A 257 -2.96 -14.99 20.05
C ASP A 257 -3.77 -15.19 18.75
N ALA A 258 -3.47 -14.40 17.71
CA ALA A 258 -4.05 -14.54 16.38
C ALA A 258 -3.56 -15.78 15.61
N GLY A 259 -2.48 -16.42 16.08
CA GLY A 259 -1.88 -17.58 15.42
C GLY A 259 -1.15 -17.25 14.12
N PHE A 260 -0.64 -16.02 13.93
CA PHE A 260 0.02 -15.66 12.68
C PHE A 260 1.32 -16.47 12.47
N VAL A 261 1.49 -16.98 11.25
CA VAL A 261 2.62 -17.84 10.85
C VAL A 261 3.78 -17.05 10.24
N THR A 262 4.98 -17.59 10.38
CA THR A 262 6.19 -17.08 9.72
C THR A 262 6.09 -17.32 8.22
N GLY A 263 6.50 -16.36 7.39
CA GLY A 263 6.43 -16.48 5.91
C GLY A 263 5.29 -15.68 5.26
N GLY A 264 4.42 -15.09 6.06
CA GLY A 264 3.42 -14.12 5.62
C GLY A 264 1.99 -14.63 5.73
N GLN A 265 1.10 -13.82 6.30
CA GLN A 265 -0.35 -14.10 6.40
C GLN A 265 -1.13 -13.06 5.59
N SER A 266 -2.10 -13.51 4.79
CA SER A 266 -3.02 -12.59 4.13
C SER A 266 -4.04 -12.07 5.14
N VAL A 267 -4.23 -10.74 5.16
CA VAL A 267 -5.18 -10.03 6.01
C VAL A 267 -5.91 -8.98 5.18
N HIS A 268 -7.11 -8.60 5.62
CA HIS A 268 -7.70 -7.33 5.20
C HIS A 268 -7.21 -6.23 6.14
N LEU A 269 -6.74 -5.15 5.54
CA LEU A 269 -6.44 -3.91 6.23
C LEU A 269 -7.63 -2.98 5.98
N GLU A 270 -8.24 -2.52 7.06
CA GLU A 270 -9.37 -1.60 7.02
C GLU A 270 -8.98 -0.30 7.74
N VAL A 271 -9.31 0.82 7.10
CA VAL A 271 -9.15 2.16 7.65
C VAL A 271 -10.52 2.75 7.78
N GLU A 272 -10.82 3.28 8.95
CA GLU A 272 -12.09 3.90 9.24
C GLU A 272 -11.84 5.39 9.49
N VAL A 273 -12.61 6.25 8.83
CA VAL A 273 -12.58 7.70 8.98
C VAL A 273 -13.97 8.17 9.40
N ARG A 274 -14.12 8.58 10.66
CA ARG A 274 -15.40 9.08 11.17
C ARG A 274 -15.63 10.53 10.74
N LYS A 275 -16.64 10.78 9.92
CA LYS A 275 -16.89 12.09 9.32
C LYS A 275 -18.38 12.31 9.09
N LYS A 276 -18.88 13.50 9.45
CA LYS A 276 -20.24 13.96 9.15
C LYS A 276 -20.17 15.18 8.25
N GLY A 277 -20.51 14.99 6.97
CA GLY A 277 -20.30 16.03 5.96
C GLY A 277 -18.81 16.37 5.82
N ASP A 278 -18.43 17.60 6.17
CA ASP A 278 -17.03 18.05 6.19
C ASP A 278 -16.37 18.04 7.58
N GLU A 279 -17.12 17.69 8.61
CA GLU A 279 -16.63 17.64 9.98
C GLU A 279 -16.04 16.27 10.30
N TYR A 280 -14.79 16.25 10.77
CA TYR A 280 -14.10 15.05 11.23
C TYR A 280 -14.43 14.80 12.70
N LEU A 281 -15.09 13.68 13.00
CA LEU A 281 -15.53 13.32 14.35
C LEU A 281 -14.49 12.45 15.05
N THR A 282 -14.54 12.36 16.38
CA THR A 282 -13.63 11.50 17.13
C THR A 282 -14.00 10.03 16.94
N HIS A 283 -13.04 9.19 16.53
CA HIS A 283 -13.24 7.74 16.44
C HIS A 283 -12.94 7.06 17.79
N PRO A 284 -13.79 6.14 18.28
CA PRO A 284 -13.58 5.47 19.57
C PRO A 284 -12.30 4.62 19.60
N PHE A 285 -12.00 3.93 18.50
CA PHE A 285 -10.80 3.07 18.33
C PHE A 285 -9.67 3.74 17.53
N ARG A 286 -9.52 5.07 17.67
CA ARG A 286 -8.57 5.86 16.88
C ARG A 286 -7.13 5.32 16.90
N PHE A 287 -6.52 5.24 15.72
CA PHE A 287 -5.14 4.80 15.51
C PHE A 287 -4.15 5.75 16.16
N VAL A 288 -4.32 7.05 15.91
CA VAL A 288 -3.61 8.08 16.65
C VAL A 288 -4.48 8.42 17.87
N ARG A 289 -4.08 7.95 19.05
CA ARG A 289 -4.84 8.17 20.30
C ARG A 289 -4.90 9.64 20.76
N PHE A 290 -4.11 10.51 20.15
CA PHE A 290 -3.75 11.81 20.71
C PHE A 290 -4.11 13.09 19.95
N PRO A 291 -4.72 13.11 18.75
CA PRO A 291 -5.00 14.38 18.07
C PRO A 291 -6.09 15.09 18.87
N PRO A 292 -5.76 16.20 19.55
CA PRO A 292 -6.79 16.96 20.23
C PRO A 292 -7.67 17.65 19.19
N GLN A 293 -8.88 18.01 19.58
CA GLN A 293 -9.69 18.94 18.80
C GLN A 293 -9.02 20.31 18.59
N ILE A 294 -8.09 20.66 19.48
CA ILE A 294 -7.30 21.88 19.42
C ILE A 294 -5.84 21.48 19.53
N GLY A 295 -5.16 21.50 18.38
CA GLY A 295 -3.79 21.04 18.22
C GLY A 295 -2.98 21.94 17.32
N ARG A 296 -1.90 21.37 16.78
CA ARG A 296 -0.89 22.14 16.05
C ARG A 296 -1.46 22.81 14.81
N ASN A 297 -2.26 22.11 14.01
CA ASN A 297 -2.96 22.66 12.86
C ASN A 297 -4.19 21.78 12.52
N PRO A 298 -5.14 22.29 11.71
CA PRO A 298 -6.38 21.58 11.40
C PRO A 298 -6.17 20.20 10.76
N GLU A 299 -5.12 20.01 9.94
CA GLU A 299 -4.88 18.71 9.29
C GLU A 299 -4.42 17.64 10.27
N LEU A 300 -3.59 18.01 11.25
CA LEU A 300 -3.21 17.10 12.33
C LEU A 300 -4.36 16.83 13.29
N GLU A 301 -5.31 17.77 13.46
CA GLU A 301 -6.51 17.58 14.29
C GLU A 301 -7.45 16.51 13.72
N LYS A 302 -7.52 16.35 12.38
CA LYS A 302 -8.34 15.32 11.72
C LYS A 302 -7.97 13.90 12.12
N LEU A 303 -6.73 13.65 12.51
CA LEU A 303 -6.27 12.31 12.90
C LEU A 303 -7.10 11.68 14.02
N ARG A 304 -7.89 12.48 14.77
CA ARG A 304 -8.83 11.98 15.79
C ARG A 304 -9.91 11.07 15.22
N SER A 305 -10.21 11.18 13.93
CA SER A 305 -11.23 10.40 13.23
C SER A 305 -10.73 9.09 12.64
N LEU A 306 -9.41 8.90 12.60
CA LEU A 306 -8.77 7.80 11.89
C LEU A 306 -8.61 6.59 12.80
N ALA A 307 -9.12 5.44 12.41
CA ALA A 307 -8.82 4.14 12.99
C ALA A 307 -8.27 3.18 11.95
N VAL A 308 -7.48 2.20 12.41
CA VAL A 308 -6.90 1.16 11.56
C VAL A 308 -7.22 -0.18 12.19
N LYS A 309 -7.70 -1.11 11.38
CA LYS A 309 -8.14 -2.44 11.79
C LYS A 309 -7.55 -3.48 10.86
N ILE A 310 -7.20 -4.64 11.43
CA ILE A 310 -6.85 -5.83 10.66
C ILE A 310 -7.94 -6.87 10.83
N GLN A 311 -8.31 -7.53 9.74
CA GLN A 311 -9.29 -8.62 9.72
C GLN A 311 -8.68 -9.85 9.06
N TRP A 312 -8.88 -11.03 9.65
CA TRP A 312 -8.34 -12.28 9.11
C TRP A 312 -9.22 -13.47 9.46
N LEU A 313 -9.10 -14.52 8.66
CA LEU A 313 -9.66 -15.83 8.97
C LEU A 313 -8.55 -16.70 9.58
N PRO A 314 -8.66 -17.13 10.86
CA PRO A 314 -7.67 -18.02 11.43
C PRO A 314 -7.65 -19.38 10.71
N GLU A 315 -6.47 -19.98 10.60
CA GLU A 315 -6.30 -21.27 9.92
C GLU A 315 -7.19 -22.35 10.54
N GLY A 316 -7.92 -23.08 9.69
CA GLY A 316 -8.84 -24.14 10.12
C GLY A 316 -10.09 -23.64 10.88
N LYS A 317 -10.40 -22.34 10.84
CA LYS A 317 -11.61 -21.76 11.44
C LYS A 317 -12.55 -21.20 10.36
N THR A 318 -13.83 -21.07 10.71
CA THR A 318 -14.88 -20.52 9.83
C THR A 318 -15.30 -19.10 10.22
N LYS A 319 -14.82 -18.59 11.36
CA LYS A 319 -15.18 -17.27 11.89
C LYS A 319 -14.03 -16.29 11.72
N TRP A 320 -14.34 -15.17 11.07
CA TRP A 320 -13.42 -14.05 10.95
C TRP A 320 -13.14 -13.41 12.31
N ARG A 321 -11.93 -12.90 12.41
CA ARG A 321 -11.42 -12.16 13.57
C ARG A 321 -11.02 -10.78 13.13
N GLU A 322 -11.18 -9.84 14.04
CA GLU A 322 -10.71 -8.48 13.83
C GLU A 322 -9.97 -7.93 15.04
N TYR A 323 -9.11 -6.96 14.77
CA TYR A 323 -8.36 -6.26 15.77
C TYR A 323 -8.08 -4.83 15.33
N TYR A 324 -8.53 -3.86 16.12
CA TYR A 324 -8.11 -2.47 15.97
C TYR A 324 -6.65 -2.34 16.36
N VAL A 325 -5.85 -1.83 15.43
CA VAL A 325 -4.41 -1.59 15.61
C VAL A 325 -4.23 -0.38 16.51
N GLU A 326 -4.38 -0.61 17.81
CA GLU A 326 -4.09 0.37 18.82
C GLU A 326 -2.68 0.11 19.39
N ARG A 327 -1.82 1.12 19.38
CA ARG A 327 -0.58 1.01 20.17
C ARG A 327 -0.92 1.14 21.65
N SER A 328 -1.05 0.01 22.33
CA SER A 328 -1.31 -0.10 23.77
C SER A 328 -0.17 0.46 24.63
N ARG A 329 1.05 0.59 24.10
CA ARG A 329 2.21 1.21 24.76
C ARG A 329 3.11 1.94 23.76
N LEU A 330 3.87 2.91 24.28
CA LEU A 330 5.04 3.59 23.68
C LEU A 330 4.73 4.93 22.99
N TRP A 331 4.66 5.98 23.81
CA TRP A 331 5.08 7.31 23.34
C TRP A 331 6.52 7.22 22.84
N GLN A 332 6.76 7.65 21.60
CA GLN A 332 8.11 7.91 21.12
C GLN A 332 8.54 9.27 21.66
N ALA A 333 9.73 9.37 22.24
CA ALA A 333 10.27 10.65 22.66
C ALA A 333 10.21 11.64 21.48
N VAL A 334 9.74 12.87 21.74
CA VAL A 334 9.78 13.96 20.76
C VAL A 334 11.23 14.09 20.31
N SER A 335 11.48 13.95 19.01
CA SER A 335 12.84 14.10 18.50
C SER A 335 13.32 15.52 18.75
N LYS A 336 14.56 15.69 19.20
CA LYS A 336 15.18 17.04 19.26
C LYS A 336 15.31 17.68 17.87
N THR A 337 15.30 16.88 16.81
CA THR A 337 15.49 17.32 15.42
C THR A 337 14.19 17.51 14.66
N ASN A 338 13.03 17.18 15.25
CA ASN A 338 11.77 17.26 14.54
C ASN A 338 10.61 17.45 15.51
N ASP A 339 9.86 18.52 15.28
CA ASP A 339 8.85 19.08 16.17
C ASP A 339 7.47 18.40 16.02
N VAL A 340 7.32 17.48 15.07
CA VAL A 340 6.12 16.64 14.91
C VAL A 340 6.43 15.18 15.20
N LEU A 341 5.57 14.54 16.00
CA LEU A 341 5.70 13.14 16.39
C LEU A 341 5.61 12.20 15.18
N ARG A 342 6.43 11.15 15.15
CA ARG A 342 6.38 10.15 14.06
C ARG A 342 4.98 9.55 13.88
N ILE A 343 4.24 9.31 14.96
CA ILE A 343 2.89 8.75 14.88
C ILE A 343 1.90 9.69 14.19
N TYR A 344 2.10 11.01 14.28
CA TYR A 344 1.28 11.97 13.54
C TYR A 344 1.62 11.94 12.05
N ARG A 345 2.90 11.80 11.70
CA ARG A 345 3.31 11.64 10.30
C ARG A 345 2.72 10.38 9.69
N LEU A 346 2.78 9.28 10.45
CA LEU A 346 2.23 7.99 10.03
C LEU A 346 0.71 8.05 9.87
N GLY A 347 0.00 8.63 10.84
CA GLY A 347 -1.46 8.82 10.73
C GLY A 347 -1.84 9.74 9.57
N LEU A 348 -1.11 10.84 9.37
CA LEU A 348 -1.38 11.77 8.27
C LEU A 348 -1.10 11.14 6.91
N MET A 349 -0.02 10.35 6.81
CA MET A 349 0.26 9.55 5.61
C MET A 349 -0.92 8.63 5.28
N MET A 350 -1.48 7.94 6.27
CA MET A 350 -2.64 7.05 6.06
C MET A 350 -3.89 7.83 5.64
N LEU A 351 -4.18 8.94 6.33
CA LEU A 351 -5.35 9.76 6.02
C LEU A 351 -5.25 10.35 4.61
N CYS A 352 -4.08 10.87 4.23
CA CYS A 352 -3.81 11.36 2.88
C CYS A 352 -3.99 10.27 1.81
N ASP A 353 -3.57 9.03 2.09
CA ASP A 353 -3.74 7.91 1.17
C ASP A 353 -5.22 7.60 0.94
N VAL A 354 -5.99 7.38 2.01
CA VAL A 354 -7.39 6.97 1.91
C VAL A 354 -8.36 8.10 1.53
N GLU A 355 -7.98 9.36 1.73
CA GLU A 355 -8.77 10.50 1.23
C GLU A 355 -8.27 11.02 -0.12
N LYS A 356 -7.18 10.45 -0.63
CA LYS A 356 -6.53 10.85 -1.89
C LYS A 356 -6.19 12.34 -1.90
N ILE A 357 -5.52 12.80 -0.84
CA ILE A 357 -5.12 14.20 -0.63
C ILE A 357 -3.60 14.33 -0.67
N SER A 358 -3.11 15.36 -1.37
CA SER A 358 -1.73 15.85 -1.25
C SER A 358 -1.70 17.33 -0.92
N TYR A 359 -0.57 17.80 -0.39
CA TYR A 359 -0.40 19.17 0.06
C TYR A 359 0.66 19.95 -0.72
N THR A 360 0.33 21.16 -1.17
CA THR A 360 1.33 22.14 -1.65
C THR A 360 1.90 22.92 -0.48
N GLY A 361 3.22 23.15 -0.48
CA GLY A 361 3.90 23.88 0.60
C GLY A 361 4.00 23.11 1.91
N ALA A 362 3.82 21.78 1.87
CA ALA A 362 3.93 20.92 3.03
C ALA A 362 5.37 20.85 3.56
N PRO A 363 5.56 20.66 4.88
CA PRO A 363 6.85 20.36 5.48
C PRO A 363 7.50 19.12 4.86
N ALA A 364 8.84 19.10 4.79
CA ALA A 364 9.61 18.01 4.17
C ALA A 364 9.42 16.62 4.81
N TRP A 365 8.83 16.56 6.01
CA TRP A 365 8.51 15.30 6.67
C TRP A 365 7.18 14.69 6.23
N ILE A 366 6.36 15.43 5.47
CA ILE A 366 5.18 14.89 4.79
C ILE A 366 5.65 14.25 3.49
N HIS A 367 5.47 12.95 3.38
CA HIS A 367 5.81 12.24 2.15
C HIS A 367 4.87 12.67 1.03
N THR A 368 5.44 13.01 -0.13
CA THR A 368 4.66 13.06 -1.38
C THR A 368 4.33 11.62 -1.75
N LEU A 369 3.11 11.19 -1.44
CA LEU A 369 2.62 9.86 -1.77
C LEU A 369 2.09 9.85 -3.20
N SER A 370 2.37 8.79 -3.96
CA SER A 370 1.57 8.46 -5.14
C SER A 370 0.24 7.91 -4.62
N PRO A 371 -0.89 8.60 -4.83
CA PRO A 371 -2.15 8.20 -4.21
C PRO A 371 -2.60 6.84 -4.72
N THR A 372 -2.93 5.92 -3.81
CA THR A 372 -3.52 4.63 -4.19
C THR A 372 -4.87 4.86 -4.87
N GLU A 373 -5.23 4.03 -5.85
CA GLU A 373 -6.57 4.11 -6.43
C GLU A 373 -7.63 3.76 -5.39
N ILE A 374 -8.75 4.48 -5.38
CA ILE A 374 -9.87 4.26 -4.47
C ILE A 374 -11.13 4.07 -5.29
N GLN A 375 -11.76 2.91 -5.09
CA GLN A 375 -13.02 2.49 -5.69
C GLN A 375 -14.12 2.69 -4.64
N PHE A 376 -14.90 3.76 -4.78
CA PHE A 376 -15.98 4.09 -3.86
C PHE A 376 -17.27 3.39 -4.29
N LEU A 377 -17.80 2.55 -3.42
CA LEU A 377 -19.07 1.87 -3.57
C LEU A 377 -20.20 2.80 -3.13
N ARG A 378 -21.04 3.19 -4.10
CA ARG A 378 -22.26 3.96 -3.86
C ARG A 378 -23.48 3.15 -4.26
N TYR A 379 -24.54 3.22 -3.46
CA TYR A 379 -25.83 2.70 -3.88
C TYR A 379 -26.54 3.73 -4.78
N ASP A 380 -26.79 3.35 -6.02
CA ASP A 380 -27.62 4.11 -6.94
C ASP A 380 -29.08 3.77 -6.68
N HIS A 381 -29.76 4.64 -5.93
CA HIS A 381 -31.16 4.46 -5.56
C HIS A 381 -32.11 4.46 -6.77
N LEU A 382 -31.75 5.14 -7.88
CA LEU A 382 -32.58 5.19 -9.08
C LEU A 382 -32.44 3.91 -9.90
N GLY A 383 -31.21 3.40 -10.03
CA GLY A 383 -30.91 2.16 -10.72
C GLY A 383 -31.03 0.89 -9.87
N GLN A 384 -31.32 1.02 -8.57
CA GLN A 384 -31.32 -0.05 -7.56
C GLN A 384 -30.07 -0.94 -7.60
N LYS A 385 -28.90 -0.36 -7.87
CA LYS A 385 -27.64 -1.08 -8.07
C LYS A 385 -26.48 -0.45 -7.30
N ARG A 386 -25.47 -1.24 -6.95
CA ARG A 386 -24.19 -0.70 -6.47
C ARG A 386 -23.36 -0.23 -7.66
N VAL A 387 -22.83 0.97 -7.58
CA VAL A 387 -21.95 1.58 -8.58
C VAL A 387 -20.59 1.82 -7.94
N VAL A 388 -19.54 1.56 -8.71
CA VAL A 388 -18.16 1.82 -8.32
C VAL A 388 -17.73 3.14 -8.97
N GLU A 389 -17.27 4.09 -8.16
CA GLU A 389 -16.78 5.39 -8.61
C GLU A 389 -15.31 5.57 -8.20
N SER A 390 -14.46 6.02 -9.13
CA SER A 390 -13.07 6.32 -8.79
C SER A 390 -12.97 7.68 -8.08
N VAL A 391 -12.44 7.70 -6.87
CA VAL A 391 -12.21 8.94 -6.11
C VAL A 391 -11.12 9.77 -6.80
N GLN A 392 -11.38 11.06 -6.99
CA GLN A 392 -10.43 11.99 -7.62
C GLN A 392 -9.41 12.51 -6.61
N HIS A 393 -8.18 12.69 -7.07
CA HIS A 393 -7.09 13.21 -6.25
C HIS A 393 -7.30 14.71 -5.99
N LYS A 394 -7.11 15.13 -4.75
CA LYS A 394 -7.24 16.53 -4.32
C LYS A 394 -5.88 17.06 -3.88
N VAL A 395 -5.54 18.27 -4.33
CA VAL A 395 -4.34 18.98 -3.91
C VAL A 395 -4.77 20.20 -3.10
N LEU A 396 -4.33 20.28 -1.85
CA LEU A 396 -4.70 21.35 -0.91
C LEU A 396 -3.47 22.14 -0.45
N PRO A 397 -3.58 23.41 -0.07
CA PRO A 397 -2.49 24.11 0.59
C PRO A 397 -2.28 23.56 2.01
N TRP A 398 -1.03 23.40 2.43
CA TRP A 398 -0.72 23.07 3.82
C TRP A 398 -1.11 24.24 4.74
N PRO A 399 -1.87 24.02 5.83
CA PRO A 399 -2.29 25.11 6.70
C PRO A 399 -1.14 25.63 7.55
N GLU A 400 -1.28 26.89 8.00
CA GLU A 400 -0.40 27.44 9.03
C GLU A 400 -0.60 26.74 10.38
N ASP A 401 0.48 26.66 11.14
CA ASP A 401 0.41 26.17 12.52
C ASP A 401 -0.31 27.20 13.42
N ASN A 402 -1.18 26.69 14.28
CA ASN A 402 -1.81 27.46 15.33
C ASN A 402 -0.75 27.97 16.32
N THR A 403 -0.93 29.20 16.79
CA THR A 403 -0.11 29.77 17.86
C THR A 403 -0.60 29.31 19.24
N MET A 404 0.28 29.40 20.23
CA MET A 404 -0.06 29.10 21.64
C MET A 404 -1.25 29.94 22.12
N THR A 405 -1.27 31.23 21.79
CA THR A 405 -2.37 32.15 22.12
C THR A 405 -3.68 31.70 21.48
N ARG A 406 -3.68 31.44 20.17
CA ARG A 406 -4.88 30.99 19.45
C ARG A 406 -5.44 29.71 20.03
N ASN A 407 -4.58 28.73 20.34
CA ASN A 407 -5.04 27.48 20.95
C ASN A 407 -5.50 27.66 22.39
N THR A 408 -4.96 28.62 23.13
CA THR A 408 -5.47 28.99 24.47
C THR A 408 -6.89 29.54 24.36
N GLU A 409 -7.14 30.47 23.44
CA GLU A 409 -8.47 31.06 23.20
C GLU A 409 -9.49 30.00 22.76
N ARG A 410 -9.09 29.12 21.82
CA ARG A 410 -9.92 27.99 21.38
C ARG A 410 -10.26 27.08 22.55
N LEU A 411 -9.30 26.79 23.43
CA LEU A 411 -9.54 25.95 24.62
C LEU A 411 -10.46 26.64 25.61
N THR A 412 -10.31 27.94 25.83
CA THR A 412 -11.20 28.71 26.72
C THR A 412 -12.61 28.82 26.17
N SER A 413 -12.75 28.88 24.85
CA SER A 413 -14.06 28.87 24.18
C SER A 413 -14.72 27.50 24.26
N LEU A 414 -13.93 26.42 24.19
CA LEU A 414 -14.43 25.04 24.31
C LEU A 414 -14.77 24.70 25.77
N PHE A 415 -14.02 25.24 26.74
CA PHE A 415 -14.23 25.06 28.18
C PHE A 415 -14.42 26.39 28.90
N PRO A 416 -15.55 27.08 28.68
CA PRO A 416 -15.86 28.30 29.39
C PRO A 416 -15.98 28.00 30.89
N ARG A 417 -15.30 28.80 31.71
CA ARG A 417 -15.21 28.57 33.17
C ARG A 417 -16.58 28.55 33.86
N GLN A 418 -17.59 29.21 33.29
CA GLN A 418 -18.96 29.18 33.83
C GLN A 418 -19.59 27.78 33.73
N SER A 419 -19.36 27.08 32.62
CA SER A 419 -19.92 25.74 32.37
C SER A 419 -19.00 24.62 32.85
N PHE A 420 -17.68 24.88 32.88
CA PHE A 420 -16.66 23.91 33.27
C PHE A 420 -15.75 24.46 34.39
N PRO A 421 -16.30 24.73 35.59
CA PRO A 421 -15.54 25.34 36.70
C PRO A 421 -14.40 24.44 37.23
N ASP A 422 -14.48 23.14 36.95
CA ASP A 422 -13.51 22.12 37.36
C ASP A 422 -12.41 21.86 36.33
N THR A 423 -12.31 22.69 35.29
CA THR A 423 -11.26 22.64 34.25
C THR A 423 -10.44 23.92 34.25
N VAL A 424 -9.11 23.78 34.34
CA VAL A 424 -8.15 24.89 34.29
C VAL A 424 -7.29 24.77 33.03
N ILE A 425 -7.19 25.87 32.29
CA ILE A 425 -6.37 25.97 31.07
C ILE A 425 -5.09 26.75 31.38
N GLY A 426 -3.96 26.19 30.99
CA GLY A 426 -2.63 26.75 31.20
C GLY A 426 -2.11 26.51 32.60
N ALA A 427 -2.33 27.49 33.47
CA ALA A 427 -1.69 27.57 34.77
C ALA A 427 -1.90 26.29 35.58
N LYS A 428 -0.80 25.69 36.06
CA LYS A 428 -0.89 24.51 36.92
C LYS A 428 -1.66 24.84 38.20
N PRO A 429 -2.77 24.14 38.52
CA PRO A 429 -3.54 24.39 39.72
C PRO A 429 -2.74 24.14 41.01
N PRO A 430 -3.12 24.80 42.12
CA PRO A 430 -2.50 24.57 43.42
C PRO A 430 -2.76 23.13 43.92
N PRO A 431 -1.96 22.61 44.88
CA PRO A 431 -2.08 21.23 45.36
C PRO A 431 -3.49 20.80 45.80
N GLY A 432 -4.27 21.70 46.39
CA GLY A 432 -5.64 21.42 46.85
C GLY A 432 -6.71 21.37 45.75
N PHE A 433 -6.35 21.63 44.49
CA PHE A 433 -7.29 21.51 43.37
C PHE A 433 -7.55 20.05 42.99
N PHE A 434 -6.55 19.18 43.12
CA PHE A 434 -6.65 17.76 42.84
C PHE A 434 -7.02 17.00 44.12
N THR A 435 -7.88 15.99 44.00
CA THR A 435 -8.25 15.11 45.11
C THR A 435 -7.12 14.19 45.56
N ASN A 436 -6.02 14.08 44.79
CA ASN A 436 -4.80 13.33 45.10
C ASN A 436 -3.53 14.02 44.54
N ASN A 437 -2.34 13.45 44.81
CA ASN A 437 -1.01 13.93 44.38
C ASN A 437 -0.73 13.85 42.86
N ARG A 438 -1.70 14.21 42.01
CA ARG A 438 -1.58 14.25 40.55
C ARG A 438 -0.50 15.24 40.12
N LYS A 439 0.48 14.76 39.34
CA LYS A 439 1.60 15.59 38.82
C LYS A 439 1.51 15.90 37.32
N SER A 440 0.62 15.24 36.59
CA SER A 440 0.52 15.29 35.12
C SER A 440 -0.73 16.04 34.64
N CYS A 441 -0.63 16.82 33.57
CA CYS A 441 -1.78 17.46 32.91
C CYS A 441 -2.70 16.44 32.22
N ASP A 442 -3.89 16.86 31.77
CA ASP A 442 -4.90 15.96 31.19
C ASP A 442 -4.37 15.25 29.94
N MET A 443 -3.65 16.00 29.10
CA MET A 443 -2.96 15.45 27.93
C MET A 443 -1.98 14.34 28.33
N CYS A 444 -1.11 14.59 29.32
CA CYS A 444 -0.14 13.58 29.77
C CYS A 444 -0.80 12.37 30.46
N LEU A 445 -1.92 12.56 31.16
CA LEU A 445 -2.67 11.46 31.78
C LEU A 445 -3.32 10.57 30.73
N SER A 446 -4.05 11.17 29.78
CA SER A 446 -4.70 10.43 28.68
C SER A 446 -3.69 9.61 27.86
N GLN A 447 -2.43 10.00 27.89
CA GLN A 447 -1.35 9.38 27.12
C GLN A 447 -0.67 8.18 27.78
N ARG A 448 -0.86 7.95 29.10
CA ARG A 448 -0.02 7.00 29.89
C ARG A 448 1.47 7.10 29.53
N THR A 449 1.96 8.32 29.30
CA THR A 449 3.30 8.54 28.77
C THR A 449 4.37 8.11 29.79
N THR A 450 5.44 7.47 29.30
CA THR A 450 6.66 7.23 30.10
C THR A 450 7.45 8.53 30.31
N THR A 451 7.13 9.58 29.55
CA THR A 451 7.78 10.88 29.61
C THR A 451 7.12 11.73 30.70
N ALA A 452 7.91 12.14 31.71
CA ALA A 452 7.39 12.93 32.82
C ALA A 452 6.70 14.24 32.34
N CYS A 453 5.57 14.61 32.93
CA CYS A 453 4.94 15.89 32.68
C CYS A 453 5.73 17.03 33.34
N LYS A 454 6.78 17.52 32.67
CA LYS A 454 7.57 18.67 33.10
C LYS A 454 6.88 19.95 32.67
N TYR A 455 6.08 20.52 33.57
CA TYR A 455 5.37 21.78 33.37
C TYR A 455 6.33 22.97 33.40
N ASP A 456 6.11 23.91 32.49
CA ASP A 456 6.86 25.15 32.37
C ASP A 456 5.89 26.33 32.59
N PRO A 457 6.10 27.16 33.62
CA PRO A 457 5.22 28.29 33.90
C PRO A 457 5.37 29.44 32.89
N THR A 458 6.43 29.48 32.08
CA THR A 458 6.68 30.58 31.14
C THR A 458 5.69 30.59 29.98
N ASP A 459 5.33 29.41 29.47
CA ASP A 459 4.38 29.22 28.37
C ASP A 459 3.14 28.42 28.77
N ASN A 460 3.01 28.10 30.07
CA ASN A 460 1.94 27.30 30.66
C ASN A 460 1.74 25.94 29.97
N SER A 461 2.81 25.36 29.41
CA SER A 461 2.77 24.09 28.69
C SER A 461 3.75 23.08 29.32
N CYS A 462 3.69 21.83 28.88
CA CYS A 462 4.70 20.83 29.21
C CYS A 462 5.36 20.33 27.94
N GLN A 463 6.44 19.56 28.08
CA GLN A 463 7.16 18.98 26.93
C GLN A 463 6.29 18.12 25.99
N CYS A 464 5.12 17.63 26.44
CA CYS A 464 4.17 16.90 25.60
C CYS A 464 3.14 17.82 24.90
N CYS A 465 2.76 18.93 25.52
CA CYS A 465 1.78 19.87 24.97
C CYS A 465 2.42 20.90 24.02
N ARG A 466 3.70 21.23 24.23
CA ARG A 466 4.44 22.21 23.43
C ARG A 466 4.55 21.86 21.94
N PRO A 467 4.83 20.60 21.52
CA PRO A 467 4.80 20.22 20.09
C PRO A 467 3.44 20.41 19.40
N LEU A 468 2.37 20.55 20.19
CA LEU A 468 1.01 20.77 19.73
C LEU A 468 0.61 22.26 19.75
N ASN A 469 1.55 23.16 20.08
CA ASN A 469 1.32 24.59 20.29
C ASN A 469 0.11 24.89 21.18
N ARG A 470 -0.05 24.15 22.28
CA ARG A 470 -1.17 24.37 23.21
C ARG A 470 -0.73 24.37 24.68
N PRO A 471 -1.44 25.12 25.55
CA PRO A 471 -1.21 25.08 26.98
C PRO A 471 -1.63 23.72 27.57
N CYS A 472 -1.11 23.44 28.77
CA CYS A 472 -1.60 22.32 29.58
C CYS A 472 -3.08 22.52 29.96
N THR A 473 -3.78 21.42 30.15
CA THR A 473 -5.16 21.41 30.68
C THR A 473 -5.20 20.57 31.94
N TRP A 474 -6.01 20.98 32.91
CA TRP A 474 -6.10 20.35 34.21
C TRP A 474 -7.55 20.25 34.67
N SER A 475 -8.08 19.03 34.68
CA SER A 475 -9.41 18.72 35.20
C SER A 475 -9.35 18.17 36.64
N ARG A 476 -10.33 18.54 37.48
CA ARG A 476 -10.45 18.02 38.85
C ARG A 476 -10.82 16.53 38.88
N ALA A 477 -11.72 16.10 37.99
CA ALA A 477 -12.21 14.72 37.86
C ALA A 477 -11.21 13.75 37.19
N GLY A 478 -10.00 14.19 36.86
CA GLY A 478 -9.05 13.45 36.04
C GLY A 478 -8.54 12.09 36.56
N GLN A 479 -8.98 11.64 37.73
CA GLN A 479 -8.61 10.33 38.30
C GLN A 479 -9.59 9.21 37.95
N ASP A 480 -10.88 9.51 37.80
CA ASP A 480 -11.88 8.55 37.33
C ASP A 480 -11.92 8.47 35.80
N VAL A 481 -10.88 8.97 35.10
CA VAL A 481 -10.70 8.82 33.64
C VAL A 481 -10.40 7.37 33.23
N MET A 482 -10.36 6.46 34.21
CA MET A 482 -10.47 5.01 34.02
C MET A 482 -11.92 4.54 33.88
N ASP A 483 -12.90 5.33 34.33
CA ASP A 483 -14.34 5.04 34.31
C ASP A 483 -15.11 6.01 33.39
N LEU A 484 -15.27 5.54 32.16
CA LEU A 484 -16.29 5.77 31.12
C LEU A 484 -17.16 7.04 30.98
N PHE A 485 -17.49 7.85 31.99
CA PHE A 485 -18.38 9.01 31.80
C PHE A 485 -18.16 10.12 32.84
N VAL A 486 -18.10 11.38 32.40
CA VAL A 486 -18.24 12.56 33.27
C VAL A 486 -19.53 13.26 32.88
N HIS A 487 -20.54 13.22 33.76
CA HIS A 487 -21.83 13.91 33.62
C HIS A 487 -22.73 13.52 32.44
N GLY A 488 -22.67 12.27 31.95
CA GLY A 488 -23.57 11.79 30.89
C GLY A 488 -23.22 12.27 29.48
N GLU A 489 -22.09 12.99 29.32
CA GLU A 489 -21.48 13.37 28.05
C GLU A 489 -20.07 12.76 27.95
N SER A 490 -19.60 12.46 26.73
CA SER A 490 -18.31 11.80 26.56
C SER A 490 -17.15 12.80 26.69
N LEU A 491 -16.10 12.42 27.44
CA LEU A 491 -14.82 13.17 27.54
C LEU A 491 -14.09 13.30 26.17
N GLU A 492 -14.69 12.80 25.09
CA GLU A 492 -14.15 12.77 23.74
C GLU A 492 -14.03 14.17 23.12
N GLU A 493 -14.90 15.11 23.52
CA GLU A 493 -14.84 16.53 23.11
C GLU A 493 -13.66 17.28 23.76
N LEU A 494 -13.10 16.76 24.87
CA LEU A 494 -11.90 17.29 25.53
C LEU A 494 -10.59 16.81 24.89
N GLY A 495 -10.65 15.88 23.94
CA GLY A 495 -9.47 15.14 23.47
C GLY A 495 -8.82 14.28 24.57
N ILE A 496 -9.53 14.05 25.68
CA ILE A 496 -9.10 13.17 26.78
C ILE A 496 -9.65 11.79 26.44
N ALA A 497 -8.78 10.89 25.99
CA ALA A 497 -9.16 9.49 25.80
C ALA A 497 -9.64 8.92 27.15
N VAL A 498 -10.90 8.50 27.22
CA VAL A 498 -11.32 7.54 28.23
C VAL A 498 -10.49 6.29 28.00
N ASN A 499 -9.74 5.89 29.01
CA ASN A 499 -9.14 4.58 28.99
C ASN A 499 -10.30 3.59 29.11
N LEU A 500 -10.64 2.86 28.05
CA LEU A 500 -11.15 1.52 28.29
C LEU A 500 -9.98 0.79 28.92
N SER A 501 -9.96 0.72 30.26
CA SER A 501 -9.10 -0.20 30.98
C SER A 501 -9.39 -1.57 30.39
N ARG A 502 -8.51 -2.03 29.51
CA ARG A 502 -8.60 -3.35 28.91
C ARG A 502 -7.30 -4.06 29.27
N ASP A 503 -7.14 -4.31 30.57
CA ASP A 503 -6.16 -5.25 31.12
C ASP A 503 -6.53 -6.72 30.77
N VAL A 504 -7.14 -6.94 29.59
CA VAL A 504 -7.78 -8.20 29.21
C VAL A 504 -7.26 -8.65 27.84
N GLY A 505 -6.09 -9.32 27.86
CA GLY A 505 -5.57 -10.12 26.74
C GLY A 505 -5.47 -9.42 25.37
N SER A 506 -5.28 -10.19 24.31
CA SER A 506 -5.49 -9.68 22.96
C SER A 506 -6.98 -9.41 22.75
N MET A 507 -7.33 -8.18 22.42
CA MET A 507 -8.72 -7.74 22.17
C MET A 507 -9.24 -8.23 20.81
N ILE A 508 -8.95 -9.48 20.48
CA ILE A 508 -9.33 -10.12 19.22
C ILE A 508 -10.83 -10.41 19.28
N GLY A 509 -11.61 -9.59 18.58
CA GLY A 509 -13.05 -9.75 18.48
C GLY A 509 -13.40 -10.84 17.47
N PRO A 510 -14.44 -11.66 17.70
CA PRO A 510 -15.14 -12.30 16.59
C PRO A 510 -15.82 -11.22 15.74
N MET A 511 -15.78 -11.35 14.42
CA MET A 511 -16.64 -10.52 13.56
C MET A 511 -18.06 -11.10 13.59
N GLU A 512 -19.06 -10.27 13.88
CA GLU A 512 -20.48 -10.67 13.88
C GLU A 512 -20.95 -10.98 12.46
N GLU A 513 -20.52 -10.16 11.51
CA GLU A 513 -20.72 -10.37 10.08
C GLU A 513 -19.35 -10.60 9.41
N PRO A 514 -19.20 -11.63 8.55
CA PRO A 514 -17.98 -11.80 7.76
C PRO A 514 -17.67 -10.50 7.00
N PRO A 515 -16.39 -10.12 6.83
CA PRO A 515 -16.05 -8.87 6.14
C PRO A 515 -16.57 -8.86 4.71
N PHE A 516 -16.79 -10.02 4.11
CA PHE A 516 -17.25 -10.14 2.74
C PHE A 516 -18.56 -10.92 2.68
N ASP A 517 -19.42 -10.53 1.73
CA ASP A 517 -20.45 -11.40 1.21
C ASP A 517 -19.79 -12.43 0.29
N PRO A 518 -19.84 -13.75 0.61
CA PRO A 518 -19.27 -14.80 -0.23
C PRO A 518 -19.79 -14.79 -1.67
N GLU A 519 -20.94 -14.18 -1.96
CA GLU A 519 -21.44 -14.05 -3.33
C GLU A 519 -20.81 -12.87 -4.09
N ILE A 520 -20.25 -11.87 -3.38
CA ILE A 520 -19.64 -10.66 -3.95
C ILE A 520 -18.12 -10.78 -4.07
N GLU A 521 -17.45 -11.47 -3.12
CA GLU A 521 -15.99 -11.68 -3.13
C GLU A 521 -15.56 -13.16 -3.02
N GLY A 522 -16.48 -14.09 -2.75
CA GLY A 522 -16.19 -15.54 -2.62
C GLY A 522 -16.12 -16.25 -3.96
N MET A 523 -15.40 -15.65 -4.89
CA MET A 523 -15.10 -16.24 -6.17
C MET A 523 -13.56 -16.37 -6.26
N ASP A 524 -13.00 -17.13 -5.32
CA ASP A 524 -11.61 -17.59 -5.32
C ASP A 524 -11.56 -19.03 -4.76
N HIS A 525 -11.49 -20.00 -5.68
CA HIS A 525 -10.76 -21.25 -5.56
C HIS A 525 -11.21 -22.32 -4.53
N GLY A 526 -12.30 -23.01 -4.85
CA GLY A 526 -12.49 -24.43 -4.47
C GLY A 526 -12.26 -25.32 -5.68
N GLU A 527 -11.48 -26.40 -5.53
CA GLU A 527 -11.37 -27.46 -6.53
C GLU A 527 -12.78 -27.93 -6.94
N GLN A 528 -13.12 -27.81 -8.23
CA GLN A 528 -14.19 -28.61 -8.80
C GLN A 528 -13.59 -29.49 -9.88
N GLN A 529 -13.48 -30.76 -9.50
CA GLN A 529 -13.38 -31.89 -10.41
C GLN A 529 -14.48 -31.77 -11.47
N GLY A 530 -14.07 -31.93 -12.73
CA GLY A 530 -14.93 -31.90 -13.92
C GLY A 530 -14.08 -31.93 -15.18
#